data_AF-A0A0F9TT01-F1
#
_entry.id   AF-A0A0F9TT01-F1
#
_cell.length_a   1.000
_cell.length_b   1.000
_cell.length_c   1.000
_cell.angle_alpha   90.00
_cell.angle_beta   90.00
_cell.angle_gamma   90.00
#
_symmetry.space_group_name_H-M   'P 1'
#
loop_
_entity.id
_entity.type
_entity.pdbx_description
1 polymer ?
#
loop_
_entity_poly.entity_id
_entity_poly.type
_entity_poly.pdbx_seq_one_letter_code
_entity_poly.pdbx_strand_id
1 'polypeptide(L)'
;MASVCELFNLRSIGMPDRSYSKMQLLGRADDSASQAEAAFLLSAVRRAISTVCGLHADGRVLVAATKGVRRALQTSWASPVNSDFLHFGDLRGLDFAKHHVAAISVGRMELPPGVLSGLAAALTYDDEVPEPPSYRGSPASNGGAGRVHRTKRRLMMRDGRDVEIEVPEDPAKWGSLLQRQFREEELLQFVGRLRPVYRSGEPAVWYALTNALPDAIVWDELVGLERLIYRQDAHGSLPRGVWEIARRCGGIVSAELAMSQCRDIVGDSPAGAREIFLAEGLDPRQSAPLASFAARGWSSLSWVDHGGRNAFAWAAACLDDPLAVLLGRLTDAGYSPADGRILCKARFTRADAGEPDLLDASLGAEDERERQETSLRQAAWRQFDSEQGGGELRIGIDGLQWTGIVGGMTINRTMDQVLAQGAIERFHAWDREDRAREAAEKALRGSGRPDRQPSDE
;
A
#
# COMPACT_ATOMS: atom_id res chain seq x y z
N MET A 1 -23.65 12.50 29.16
CA MET A 1 -22.43 12.83 28.42
C MET A 1 -22.18 11.70 27.45
N ALA A 2 -22.40 11.92 26.15
CA ALA A 2 -21.90 10.99 25.14
C ALA A 2 -20.40 10.88 25.34
N SER A 3 -19.89 9.65 25.44
CA SER A 3 -18.45 9.39 25.54
C SER A 3 -17.76 10.07 24.36
N VAL A 4 -16.58 10.66 24.56
CA VAL A 4 -15.74 11.25 23.48
C VAL A 4 -15.54 10.25 22.32
N CYS A 5 -15.70 8.95 22.57
CA CYS A 5 -15.66 7.88 21.57
C CYS A 5 -16.83 7.88 20.56
N GLU A 6 -17.98 8.52 20.84
CA GLU A 6 -19.13 8.61 19.92
C GLU A 6 -19.03 9.79 18.93
N LEU A 7 -18.10 10.72 19.14
CA LEU A 7 -18.00 11.96 18.34
C LEU A 7 -17.07 11.85 17.12
N PHE A 8 -16.32 10.75 16.99
CA PHE A 8 -15.36 10.57 15.89
C PHE A 8 -15.89 9.54 14.89
N ASN A 9 -16.41 9.99 13.74
CA ASN A 9 -16.91 9.11 12.67
C ASN A 9 -15.77 8.50 11.85
N LEU A 10 -14.95 7.71 12.54
CA LEU A 10 -13.81 6.98 12.02
C LEU A 10 -13.76 5.59 12.65
N ARG A 11 -13.59 4.57 11.81
CA ARG A 11 -13.18 3.23 12.22
C ARG A 11 -11.67 3.09 12.00
N SER A 12 -10.93 2.64 13.01
CA SER A 12 -9.46 2.64 13.03
C SER A 12 -8.92 1.21 13.20
N ILE A 13 -8.16 0.74 12.21
CA ILE A 13 -7.58 -0.59 12.18
C ILE A 13 -6.06 -0.45 12.15
N GLY A 14 -5.40 -0.87 13.22
CA GLY A 14 -3.94 -0.79 13.36
C GLY A 14 -3.25 -2.09 12.95
N MET A 15 -2.09 -1.98 12.31
CA MET A 15 -1.20 -3.09 12.00
C MET A 15 0.19 -2.85 12.61
N PRO A 16 0.35 -3.14 13.91
CA PRO A 16 1.59 -2.89 14.63
C PRO A 16 2.63 -4.00 14.50
N ASP A 17 2.41 -4.98 13.63
CA ASP A 17 3.24 -6.17 13.44
C ASP A 17 4.65 -5.84 12.89
N ARG A 18 4.79 -4.76 12.13
CA ARG A 18 6.07 -4.32 11.51
C ARG A 18 6.19 -2.81 11.46
N SER A 19 7.40 -2.29 11.20
CA SER A 19 7.62 -0.83 11.12
C SER A 19 7.07 -0.21 9.84
N TYR A 20 7.08 -0.98 8.74
CA TYR A 20 6.78 -0.48 7.39
C TYR A 20 7.62 0.76 7.01
N SER A 21 8.82 0.87 7.60
CA SER A 21 9.74 1.97 7.30
C SER A 21 10.27 1.88 5.88
N LYS A 22 10.79 3.00 5.35
CA LYS A 22 11.48 3.07 4.06
C LYS A 22 12.54 1.97 3.93
N MET A 23 13.32 1.74 4.98
CA MET A 23 14.37 0.71 4.99
C MET A 23 13.81 -0.72 4.90
N GLN A 24 12.69 -1.02 5.57
CA GLN A 24 12.07 -2.35 5.47
C GLN A 24 11.37 -2.58 4.11
N LEU A 25 10.82 -1.54 3.50
CA LEU A 25 10.08 -1.64 2.23
C LEU A 25 10.97 -1.55 0.99
N LEU A 26 12.14 -0.92 1.09
CA LEU A 26 13.06 -0.71 -0.05
C LEU A 26 14.40 -1.45 0.10
N GLY A 27 14.67 -2.01 1.29
CA GLY A 27 15.93 -2.70 1.57
C GLY A 27 17.16 -1.80 1.46
N ARG A 28 18.34 -2.41 1.64
CA ARG A 28 19.63 -1.77 1.35
C ARG A 28 20.04 -2.07 -0.10
N ALA A 29 20.67 -1.10 -0.77
CA ALA A 29 21.03 -1.21 -2.18
C ALA A 29 22.06 -2.32 -2.47
N ASP A 30 22.86 -2.65 -1.47
CA ASP A 30 24.06 -3.49 -1.49
C ASP A 30 23.86 -4.83 -0.74
N ASP A 31 22.64 -5.13 -0.30
CA ASP A 31 22.29 -6.35 0.45
C ASP A 31 21.11 -7.06 -0.23
N SER A 32 21.42 -8.12 -0.98
CA SER A 32 20.43 -8.90 -1.73
C SER A 32 19.39 -9.58 -0.85
N ALA A 33 19.77 -10.01 0.37
CA ALA A 33 18.84 -10.60 1.32
C ALA A 33 17.85 -9.55 1.84
N SER A 34 18.36 -8.35 2.16
CA SER A 34 17.51 -7.21 2.54
C SER A 34 16.57 -6.79 1.42
N GLN A 35 17.00 -6.84 0.16
CA GLN A 35 16.14 -6.53 -1.00
C GLN A 35 15.06 -7.58 -1.20
N ALA A 36 15.38 -8.87 -1.07
CA ALA A 36 14.40 -9.93 -1.17
C ALA A 36 13.30 -9.83 -0.09
N GLU A 37 13.67 -9.54 1.15
CA GLU A 37 12.70 -9.29 2.23
C GLU A 37 11.85 -8.04 1.95
N ALA A 38 12.48 -6.98 1.44
CA ALA A 38 11.77 -5.76 1.06
C ALA A 38 10.80 -5.99 -0.11
N ALA A 39 11.16 -6.79 -1.10
CA ALA A 39 10.31 -7.16 -2.23
C ALA A 39 9.10 -8.00 -1.76
N PHE A 40 9.31 -8.92 -0.83
CA PHE A 40 8.22 -9.63 -0.16
C PHE A 40 7.26 -8.67 0.53
N LEU A 41 7.78 -7.76 1.36
CA LEU A 41 6.94 -6.83 2.10
C LEU A 41 6.22 -5.82 1.19
N LEU A 42 6.91 -5.30 0.17
CA LEU A 42 6.34 -4.35 -0.79
C LEU A 42 5.21 -4.99 -1.61
N SER A 43 5.38 -6.25 -2.05
CA SER A 43 4.31 -6.99 -2.74
C SER A 43 3.12 -7.28 -1.82
N ALA A 44 3.36 -7.63 -0.55
CA ALA A 44 2.29 -7.79 0.44
C ALA A 44 1.52 -6.48 0.69
N VAL A 45 2.21 -5.34 0.77
CA VAL A 45 1.54 -4.02 0.91
C VAL A 45 0.72 -3.67 -0.32
N ARG A 46 1.23 -3.92 -1.54
CA ARG A 46 0.44 -3.73 -2.78
C ARG A 46 -0.86 -4.53 -2.76
N ARG A 47 -0.80 -5.80 -2.34
CA ARG A 47 -2.00 -6.64 -2.21
C ARG A 47 -2.95 -6.17 -1.12
N ALA A 48 -2.43 -5.65 -0.01
CA ALA A 48 -3.26 -5.04 1.02
C ALA A 48 -3.98 -3.79 0.48
N ILE A 49 -3.30 -2.97 -0.34
CA ILE A 49 -3.92 -1.84 -1.04
C ILE A 49 -5.03 -2.34 -1.99
N SER A 50 -4.74 -3.32 -2.86
CA SER A 50 -5.75 -3.92 -3.75
C SER A 50 -6.96 -4.43 -2.97
N THR A 51 -6.71 -5.14 -1.86
CA THR A 51 -7.76 -5.69 -0.99
C THR A 51 -8.62 -4.60 -0.39
N VAL A 52 -8.02 -3.59 0.24
CA VAL A 52 -8.78 -2.48 0.85
C VAL A 52 -9.57 -1.73 -0.23
N CYS A 53 -8.99 -1.49 -1.39
CA CYS A 53 -9.68 -0.85 -2.52
C CYS A 53 -10.88 -1.67 -3.02
N GLY A 54 -10.74 -3.01 -3.06
CA GLY A 54 -11.84 -3.91 -3.43
C GLY A 54 -12.93 -4.01 -2.35
N LEU A 55 -12.57 -4.02 -1.07
CA LEU A 55 -13.51 -4.02 0.05
C LEU A 55 -14.30 -2.70 0.15
N HIS A 56 -13.72 -1.60 -0.30
CA HIS A 56 -14.29 -0.25 -0.30
C HIS A 56 -14.55 0.27 -1.72
N ALA A 57 -15.00 -0.63 -2.61
CA ALA A 57 -15.32 -0.29 -4.00
C ALA A 57 -16.52 0.67 -4.14
N ASP A 58 -17.21 0.98 -3.03
CA ASP A 58 -18.27 1.97 -2.94
C ASP A 58 -17.75 3.41 -2.93
N GLY A 59 -16.44 3.65 -2.84
CA GLY A 59 -15.87 4.99 -2.92
C GLY A 59 -14.38 4.97 -3.23
N ARG A 60 -13.71 6.12 -3.03
CA ARG A 60 -12.26 6.24 -3.21
C ARG A 60 -11.50 5.98 -1.92
N VAL A 61 -10.30 5.40 -2.07
CA VAL A 61 -9.38 5.02 -0.99
C VAL A 61 -8.12 5.85 -1.08
N LEU A 62 -7.79 6.53 0.02
CA LEU A 62 -6.62 7.38 0.12
C LEU A 62 -5.40 6.55 0.57
N VAL A 63 -4.26 6.64 -0.09
CA VAL A 63 -3.04 5.92 0.29
C VAL A 63 -1.91 6.91 0.50
N ALA A 64 -1.31 6.95 1.69
CA ALA A 64 -0.13 7.76 1.95
C ALA A 64 1.06 6.91 2.39
N ALA A 65 2.24 7.29 1.90
CA ALA A 65 3.51 6.73 2.33
C ALA A 65 4.61 7.80 2.30
N THR A 66 5.83 7.48 2.73
CA THR A 66 6.96 8.40 2.43
C THR A 66 7.20 8.47 0.91
N LYS A 67 7.69 9.60 0.39
CA LYS A 67 7.88 9.83 -1.06
C LYS A 67 8.58 8.67 -1.78
N GLY A 68 9.66 8.14 -1.19
CA GLY A 68 10.39 6.99 -1.76
C GLY A 68 9.58 5.69 -1.78
N VAL A 69 8.82 5.42 -0.71
CA VAL A 69 7.94 4.25 -0.63
C VAL A 69 6.77 4.38 -1.61
N ARG A 70 6.12 5.55 -1.71
CA ARG A 70 5.08 5.79 -2.71
C ARG A 70 5.59 5.54 -4.13
N ARG A 71 6.76 6.11 -4.46
CA ARG A 71 7.40 5.91 -5.76
C ARG A 71 7.59 4.42 -6.06
N ALA A 72 8.13 3.66 -5.11
CA ALA A 72 8.31 2.22 -5.27
C ALA A 72 6.98 1.47 -5.38
N LEU A 73 5.98 1.78 -4.54
CA LEU A 73 4.64 1.18 -4.60
C LEU A 73 4.02 1.32 -6.00
N GLN A 74 4.14 2.49 -6.62
CA GLN A 74 3.55 2.78 -7.94
C GLN A 74 4.47 2.48 -9.14
N THR A 75 5.73 2.07 -8.92
CA THR A 75 6.65 1.73 -10.02
C THR A 75 6.30 0.36 -10.58
N SER A 76 6.01 0.29 -11.88
CA SER A 76 5.71 -0.98 -12.57
C SER A 76 4.53 -1.75 -11.98
N TRP A 77 3.59 -1.02 -11.40
CA TRP A 77 2.37 -1.54 -10.81
C TRP A 77 1.26 -0.51 -10.99
N ALA A 78 0.21 -0.87 -11.72
CA ALA A 78 -0.96 -0.02 -11.90
C ALA A 78 -1.79 0.01 -10.62
N SER A 79 -2.11 1.20 -10.11
CA SER A 79 -2.93 1.37 -8.92
C SER A 79 -4.38 0.92 -9.14
N PRO A 80 -5.12 0.52 -8.09
CA PRO A 80 -6.57 0.35 -8.19
C PRO A 80 -7.27 1.64 -8.67
N VAL A 81 -8.30 1.49 -9.50
CA VAL A 81 -9.03 2.61 -10.15
C VAL A 81 -9.67 3.61 -9.17
N ASN A 82 -9.94 3.17 -7.94
CA ASN A 82 -10.50 3.99 -6.87
C ASN A 82 -9.47 4.40 -5.82
N SER A 83 -8.17 4.29 -6.09
CA SER A 83 -7.13 4.72 -5.15
C SER A 83 -6.51 6.06 -5.55
N ASP A 84 -6.25 6.90 -4.56
CA ASP A 84 -5.50 8.14 -4.71
C ASP A 84 -4.25 8.09 -3.82
N PHE A 85 -3.08 8.38 -4.39
CA PHE A 85 -1.81 8.29 -3.68
C PHE A 85 -1.31 9.68 -3.25
N LEU A 86 -0.81 9.76 -2.02
CA LEU A 86 -0.18 10.92 -1.42
C LEU A 86 1.19 10.53 -0.88
N HIS A 87 2.00 11.53 -0.54
CA HIS A 87 3.13 11.28 0.34
C HIS A 87 3.10 12.14 1.60
N PHE A 88 3.63 11.60 2.69
CA PHE A 88 3.85 12.37 3.91
C PHE A 88 4.79 13.54 3.61
N GLY A 89 4.51 14.69 4.22
CA GLY A 89 5.16 15.97 3.92
C GLY A 89 4.42 16.83 2.90
N ASP A 90 3.47 16.26 2.13
CA ASP A 90 2.67 16.96 1.11
C ASP A 90 1.16 16.76 1.33
N LEU A 91 0.74 16.76 2.60
CA LEU A 91 -0.67 16.57 3.00
C LEU A 91 -1.40 17.90 3.23
N ARG A 92 -0.65 19.00 3.36
CA ARG A 92 -1.18 20.29 3.82
C ARG A 92 -1.87 21.01 2.67
N GLY A 93 -3.00 21.65 2.96
CA GLY A 93 -3.76 22.41 1.96
C GLY A 93 -4.64 21.57 1.03
N LEU A 94 -4.55 20.24 1.08
CA LEU A 94 -5.36 19.34 0.25
C LEU A 94 -6.70 19.04 0.93
N ASP A 95 -7.81 19.24 0.19
CA ASP A 95 -9.19 18.98 0.64
C ASP A 95 -9.95 17.91 -0.15
N PHE A 96 -9.39 17.40 -1.25
CA PHE A 96 -10.08 16.44 -2.12
C PHE A 96 -10.44 15.14 -1.38
N ALA A 97 -9.68 14.79 -0.34
CA ALA A 97 -9.82 13.54 0.37
C ALA A 97 -10.96 13.47 1.41
N LYS A 98 -11.74 14.55 1.60
CA LYS A 98 -12.77 14.64 2.64
C LYS A 98 -13.93 13.64 2.50
N HIS A 99 -14.13 13.08 1.30
CA HIS A 99 -15.21 12.14 1.00
C HIS A 99 -14.72 10.69 0.75
N HIS A 100 -13.42 10.43 0.88
CA HIS A 100 -12.88 9.08 0.75
C HIS A 100 -13.45 8.16 1.82
N VAL A 101 -13.82 6.95 1.40
CA VAL A 101 -14.47 5.96 2.28
C VAL A 101 -13.45 5.23 3.16
N ALA A 102 -12.21 5.14 2.70
CA ALA A 102 -11.11 4.57 3.47
C ALA A 102 -9.78 5.30 3.24
N ALA A 103 -8.83 5.08 4.15
CA ALA A 103 -7.46 5.52 4.03
C ALA A 103 -6.48 4.45 4.49
N ILE A 104 -5.30 4.42 3.89
CA ILE A 104 -4.19 3.51 4.20
C ILE A 104 -2.94 4.36 4.42
N SER A 105 -2.36 4.32 5.62
CA SER A 105 -1.04 4.90 5.87
C SER A 105 0.00 3.79 5.89
N VAL A 106 1.00 3.86 5.01
CA VAL A 106 2.09 2.89 4.90
C VAL A 106 3.36 3.47 5.52
N GLY A 107 3.73 2.93 6.67
CA GLY A 107 4.85 3.42 7.45
C GLY A 107 4.54 4.76 8.11
N ARG A 108 5.57 5.60 8.24
CA ARG A 108 5.51 6.92 8.87
C ARG A 108 6.70 7.78 8.46
N MET A 109 6.61 9.08 8.74
CA MET A 109 7.81 9.91 8.76
C MET A 109 8.59 9.67 10.06
N GLU A 110 9.88 9.44 9.93
CA GLU A 110 10.77 9.29 11.08
C GLU A 110 12.10 9.93 10.74
N LEU A 111 12.57 10.82 11.61
CA LEU A 111 13.88 11.43 11.45
C LEU A 111 14.97 10.43 11.81
N PRO A 112 16.13 10.45 11.13
CA PRO A 112 17.29 9.68 11.56
C PRO A 112 17.65 10.03 13.01
N PRO A 113 18.06 9.07 13.86
CA PRO A 113 18.33 9.32 15.28
C PRO A 113 19.31 10.46 15.54
N GLY A 114 20.39 10.58 14.74
CA GLY A 114 21.35 11.68 14.86
C GLY A 114 20.77 13.05 14.50
N VAL A 115 19.81 13.10 13.56
CA VAL A 115 19.10 14.34 13.22
C VAL A 115 18.14 14.72 14.33
N LEU A 116 17.38 13.75 14.85
CA LEU A 116 16.47 13.96 15.98
C LEU A 116 17.21 14.51 17.19
N SER A 117 18.33 13.87 17.57
CA SER A 117 19.11 14.30 18.72
C SER A 117 19.83 15.63 18.50
N GLY A 118 20.30 15.91 17.28
CA GLY A 118 20.84 17.23 16.95
C GLY A 118 19.80 18.34 17.06
N LEU A 119 18.56 18.09 16.65
CA LEU A 119 17.44 19.04 16.81
C LEU A 119 17.07 19.23 18.28
N ALA A 120 17.00 18.14 19.07
CA ALA A 120 16.76 18.23 20.50
C ALA A 120 17.82 19.11 21.17
N ALA A 121 19.11 18.81 20.95
CA ALA A 121 20.21 19.58 21.52
C ALA A 121 20.20 21.05 21.10
N ALA A 122 19.84 21.34 19.84
CA ALA A 122 19.73 22.69 19.35
C ALA A 122 18.56 23.47 19.95
N LEU A 123 17.43 22.81 20.26
CA LEU A 123 16.26 23.44 20.86
C LEU A 123 16.40 23.67 22.37
N THR A 124 17.27 22.91 23.03
CA THR A 124 17.46 22.96 24.48
C THR A 124 18.76 23.63 24.89
N TYR A 125 19.47 24.28 23.96
CA TYR A 125 20.84 24.75 24.19
C TYR A 125 20.95 25.77 25.34
N ASP A 126 19.87 26.48 25.63
CA ASP A 126 19.72 27.51 26.67
C ASP A 126 18.88 27.04 27.87
N ASP A 127 18.40 25.79 27.88
CA ASP A 127 17.74 25.20 29.05
C ASP A 127 18.73 25.06 30.23
N GLU A 128 18.23 25.05 31.46
CA GLU A 128 19.07 24.81 32.66
C GLU A 128 19.82 23.46 32.59
N VAL A 129 19.20 22.48 31.93
CA VAL A 129 19.78 21.15 31.67
C VAL A 129 19.52 20.80 30.19
N PRO A 130 20.42 21.22 29.28
CA PRO A 130 20.30 20.92 27.85
C PRO A 130 20.37 19.41 27.58
N GLU A 131 19.61 18.93 26.59
CA GLU A 131 19.79 17.58 26.08
C GLU A 131 21.04 17.50 25.20
N PRO A 132 22.03 16.64 25.51
CA PRO A 132 23.25 16.56 24.72
C PRO A 132 22.99 15.90 23.36
N PRO A 133 23.73 16.30 22.30
CA PRO A 133 23.63 15.63 21.01
C PRO A 133 24.18 14.20 21.11
N SER A 134 23.40 13.23 20.64
CA SER A 134 23.69 11.81 20.59
C SER A 134 23.76 11.35 19.14
N TYR A 135 24.98 11.19 18.64
CA TYR A 135 25.23 10.80 17.25
C TYR A 135 24.98 9.32 16.94
N ARG A 136 24.80 8.45 17.96
CA ARG A 136 24.73 6.99 17.77
C ARG A 136 23.43 6.34 18.22
N GLY A 137 22.42 7.13 18.62
CA GLY A 137 21.38 6.63 19.52
C GLY A 137 22.00 6.29 20.89
N SER A 138 21.21 6.18 21.96
CA SER A 138 21.78 5.80 23.25
C SER A 138 22.62 4.53 23.09
N PRO A 139 23.86 4.49 23.61
CA PRO A 139 24.67 3.29 23.54
C PRO A 139 23.89 2.15 24.18
N ALA A 140 23.66 1.07 23.43
CA ALA A 140 23.25 -0.17 24.05
C ALA A 140 24.29 -0.48 25.12
N SER A 141 23.86 -0.80 26.34
CA SER A 141 24.74 -1.07 27.49
C SER A 141 25.81 -2.15 27.21
N ASN A 142 25.72 -2.87 26.08
CA ASN A 142 26.55 -4.01 25.71
C ASN A 142 27.24 -3.84 24.33
N GLY A 143 27.85 -2.68 24.02
CA GLY A 143 28.87 -2.56 22.97
C GLY A 143 28.47 -2.84 21.51
N GLY A 144 27.19 -3.13 21.24
CA GLY A 144 26.65 -3.26 19.89
C GLY A 144 26.11 -1.94 19.34
N ALA A 145 25.97 -1.85 18.02
CA ALA A 145 25.27 -0.73 17.36
C ALA A 145 23.95 -0.44 18.08
N GLY A 146 23.73 0.83 18.45
CA GLY A 146 22.65 1.28 19.33
C GLY A 146 21.30 0.74 18.89
N ARG A 147 20.75 -0.21 19.67
CA ARG A 147 19.36 -0.63 19.50
C ARG A 147 18.47 0.55 19.87
N VAL A 148 17.51 0.87 19.02
CA VAL A 148 16.50 1.90 19.30
C VAL A 148 15.78 1.50 20.58
N HIS A 149 15.74 2.41 21.56
CA HIS A 149 15.02 2.21 22.81
C HIS A 149 13.54 1.92 22.51
N ARG A 150 12.96 0.95 23.21
CA ARG A 150 11.57 0.54 23.01
C ARG A 150 10.81 0.74 24.31
N THR A 151 9.66 1.38 24.21
CA THR A 151 8.78 1.66 25.33
C THR A 151 7.44 0.99 25.10
N LYS A 152 6.84 0.48 26.17
CA LYS A 152 5.46 -0.01 26.13
C LYS A 152 4.51 1.18 26.06
N ARG A 153 3.67 1.22 25.03
CA ARG A 153 2.64 2.22 24.85
C ARG A 153 1.27 1.57 24.99
N ARG A 154 0.42 2.17 25.81
CA ARG A 154 -0.97 1.77 25.99
C ARG A 154 -1.83 2.40 24.89
N LEU A 155 -2.59 1.58 24.19
CA LEU A 155 -3.56 1.97 23.18
C LEU A 155 -4.97 1.75 23.72
N MET A 156 -5.84 2.75 23.53
CA MET A 156 -7.25 2.66 23.88
C MET A 156 -8.01 1.93 22.77
N MET A 157 -8.71 0.85 23.10
CA MET A 157 -9.58 0.13 22.17
C MET A 157 -11.03 0.59 22.29
N ARG A 158 -11.80 0.52 21.19
CA ARG A 158 -13.21 0.92 21.16
C ARG A 158 -14.09 0.04 22.06
N ASP A 159 -13.72 -1.21 22.24
CA ASP A 159 -14.41 -2.15 23.14
C ASP A 159 -14.09 -1.92 24.63
N GLY A 160 -13.36 -0.85 24.96
CA GLY A 160 -12.99 -0.45 26.31
C GLY A 160 -11.76 -1.17 26.85
N ARG A 161 -11.14 -2.07 26.09
CA ARG A 161 -9.86 -2.68 26.48
C ARG A 161 -8.71 -1.71 26.26
N ASP A 162 -7.62 -1.97 26.96
CA ASP A 162 -6.33 -1.36 26.71
C ASP A 162 -5.35 -2.42 26.22
N VAL A 163 -4.64 -2.09 25.15
CA VAL A 163 -3.62 -2.98 24.58
C VAL A 163 -2.27 -2.31 24.68
N GLU A 164 -1.28 -3.01 25.23
CA GLU A 164 0.11 -2.54 25.22
C GLU A 164 0.82 -3.01 23.96
N ILE A 165 1.50 -2.09 23.26
CA ILE A 165 2.41 -2.41 22.15
C ILE A 165 3.81 -1.86 22.43
N GLU A 166 4.84 -2.49 21.88
CA GLU A 166 6.21 -1.98 21.98
C GLU A 166 6.55 -1.04 20.83
N VAL A 167 6.72 0.24 21.16
CA VAL A 167 7.02 1.30 20.19
C VAL A 167 8.47 1.75 20.34
N PRO A 168 9.22 1.94 19.24
CA PRO A 168 10.51 2.62 19.31
C PRO A 168 10.30 4.08 19.74
N GLU A 169 10.93 4.51 20.84
CA GLU A 169 10.78 5.86 21.39
C GLU A 169 12.13 6.36 21.90
N ASP A 170 12.44 7.62 21.66
CA ASP A 170 13.63 8.26 22.24
C ASP A 170 13.46 8.37 23.77
N PRO A 171 14.45 7.95 24.57
CA PRO A 171 14.35 8.01 26.03
C PRO A 171 14.45 9.44 26.58
N ALA A 172 14.96 10.40 25.80
CA ALA A 172 15.07 11.80 26.21
C ALA A 172 13.74 12.54 26.00
N LYS A 173 13.49 13.57 26.84
CA LYS A 173 12.21 14.27 26.88
C LYS A 173 11.95 14.99 25.55
N TRP A 174 12.88 15.83 25.09
CA TRP A 174 12.75 16.59 23.85
C TRP A 174 12.89 15.70 22.63
N GLY A 175 13.78 14.70 22.67
CA GLY A 175 13.84 13.65 21.65
C GLY A 175 12.48 12.98 21.42
N SER A 176 11.81 12.54 22.49
CA SER A 176 10.50 11.88 22.40
C SER A 176 9.40 12.82 21.89
N LEU A 177 9.39 14.08 22.34
CA LEU A 177 8.43 15.10 21.90
C LEU A 177 8.60 15.40 20.40
N LEU A 178 9.83 15.61 19.94
CA LEU A 178 10.13 15.83 18.53
C LEU A 178 9.76 14.61 17.69
N GLN A 179 10.07 13.40 18.15
CA GLN A 179 9.69 12.18 17.45
C GLN A 179 8.18 12.11 17.27
N ARG A 180 7.39 12.35 18.34
CA ARG A 180 5.93 12.40 18.29
C ARG A 180 5.41 13.45 17.29
N GLN A 181 6.02 14.63 17.29
CA GLN A 181 5.65 15.73 16.39
C GLN A 181 5.89 15.41 14.91
N PHE A 182 6.90 14.63 14.56
CA PHE A 182 7.16 14.26 13.16
C PHE A 182 6.42 12.99 12.73
N ARG A 183 6.27 12.03 13.65
CA ARG A 183 5.81 10.68 13.31
C ARG A 183 4.32 10.52 13.55
N GLU A 184 3.86 10.76 14.77
CA GLU A 184 2.46 10.56 15.17
C GLU A 184 1.57 11.69 14.63
N GLU A 185 1.98 12.95 14.75
CA GLU A 185 1.20 14.09 14.25
C GLU A 185 1.01 14.07 12.73
N GLU A 186 1.98 13.56 11.96
CA GLU A 186 1.83 13.41 10.52
C GLU A 186 0.77 12.34 10.16
N LEU A 187 0.72 11.24 10.91
CA LEU A 187 -0.33 10.23 10.77
C LEU A 187 -1.71 10.81 11.16
N LEU A 188 -1.77 11.63 12.21
CA LEU A 188 -2.99 12.34 12.60
C LEU A 188 -3.43 13.35 11.53
N GLN A 189 -2.51 14.08 10.92
CA GLN A 189 -2.80 14.99 9.81
C GLN A 189 -3.33 14.24 8.58
N PHE A 190 -2.75 13.07 8.27
CA PHE A 190 -3.20 12.19 7.20
C PHE A 190 -4.64 11.73 7.41
N VAL A 191 -4.96 11.10 8.55
CA VAL A 191 -6.33 10.64 8.81
C VAL A 191 -7.30 11.81 8.96
N GLY A 192 -6.81 12.97 9.43
CA GLY A 192 -7.56 14.23 9.46
C GLY A 192 -8.04 14.70 8.08
N ARG A 193 -7.41 14.25 6.98
CA ARG A 193 -7.88 14.57 5.61
C ARG A 193 -9.26 13.98 5.30
N LEU A 194 -9.66 12.91 5.98
CA LEU A 194 -11.00 12.32 5.84
C LEU A 194 -12.09 13.15 6.52
N ARG A 195 -11.71 14.19 7.27
CA ARG A 195 -12.60 15.07 8.05
C ARG A 195 -13.61 14.30 8.92
N PRO A 196 -13.17 13.30 9.72
CA PRO A 196 -14.09 12.42 10.46
C PRO A 196 -15.04 13.17 11.41
N VAL A 197 -14.61 14.30 11.98
CA VAL A 197 -15.44 15.13 12.87
C VAL A 197 -16.62 15.79 12.14
N TYR A 198 -16.45 16.14 10.87
CA TYR A 198 -17.47 16.81 10.06
C TYR A 198 -18.30 15.85 9.22
N ARG A 199 -18.01 14.55 9.28
CA ARG A 199 -18.69 13.54 8.48
C ARG A 199 -19.99 13.13 9.16
N SER A 200 -21.03 12.93 8.35
CA SER A 200 -22.29 12.32 8.77
C SER A 200 -22.51 11.02 7.99
N GLY A 201 -23.18 10.04 8.61
CA GLY A 201 -23.48 8.76 7.97
C GLY A 201 -22.41 7.71 8.26
N GLU A 202 -21.93 7.02 7.23
CA GLU A 202 -21.02 5.90 7.39
C GLU A 202 -19.59 6.40 7.72
N PRO A 203 -18.97 5.90 8.81
CA PRO A 203 -17.63 6.33 9.20
C PRO A 203 -16.59 5.88 8.16
N ALA A 204 -15.58 6.72 7.92
CA ALA A 204 -14.43 6.29 7.13
C ALA A 204 -13.66 5.18 7.85
N VAL A 205 -12.94 4.34 7.12
CA VAL A 205 -12.02 3.36 7.72
C VAL A 205 -10.56 3.77 7.50
N TRP A 206 -9.77 3.84 8.56
CA TRP A 206 -8.32 4.05 8.46
C TRP A 206 -7.57 2.77 8.79
N TYR A 207 -6.74 2.32 7.85
CA TYR A 207 -5.80 1.21 7.99
C TYR A 207 -4.39 1.76 8.21
N ALA A 208 -3.86 1.57 9.42
CA ALA A 208 -2.56 2.11 9.84
C ALA A 208 -1.47 1.03 9.84
N LEU A 209 -0.67 0.96 8.78
CA LEU A 209 0.45 0.02 8.66
C LEU A 209 1.71 0.65 9.28
N THR A 210 1.88 0.51 10.59
CA THR A 210 3.03 1.03 11.36
C THR A 210 3.08 0.41 12.75
N ASN A 211 4.28 0.13 13.27
CA ASN A 211 4.48 -0.27 14.67
C ASN A 211 4.58 0.90 15.66
N ALA A 212 4.28 2.12 15.23
CA ALA A 212 4.14 3.29 16.09
C ALA A 212 2.78 3.93 15.85
N LEU A 213 1.75 3.34 16.46
CA LEU A 213 0.39 3.83 16.39
C LEU A 213 0.21 5.05 17.32
N PRO A 214 -0.47 6.13 16.88
CA PRO A 214 -0.82 7.25 17.74
C PRO A 214 -1.69 6.80 18.94
N ASP A 215 -1.37 7.28 20.13
CA ASP A 215 -2.14 7.07 21.36
C ASP A 215 -3.36 7.99 21.46
N ALA A 216 -3.38 9.09 20.70
CA ALA A 216 -4.53 10.00 20.59
C ALA A 216 -5.75 9.42 19.85
N ILE A 217 -5.65 8.19 19.33
CA ILE A 217 -6.70 7.52 18.55
C ILE A 217 -7.24 6.34 19.33
N VAL A 218 -8.57 6.22 19.38
CA VAL A 218 -9.26 5.01 19.82
C VAL A 218 -9.21 4.00 18.68
N TRP A 219 -8.72 2.80 18.93
CA TRP A 219 -8.54 1.73 17.95
C TRP A 219 -9.71 0.74 17.95
N ASP A 220 -10.29 0.45 16.79
CA ASP A 220 -11.33 -0.57 16.65
C ASP A 220 -10.74 -1.98 16.65
N GLU A 221 -9.63 -2.17 15.94
CA GLU A 221 -9.02 -3.49 15.79
C GLU A 221 -7.51 -3.38 15.59
N LEU A 222 -6.76 -4.36 16.11
CA LEU A 222 -5.35 -4.55 15.83
C LEU A 222 -5.17 -5.89 15.15
N VAL A 223 -4.61 -5.90 13.94
CA VAL A 223 -4.44 -7.09 13.11
C VAL A 223 -3.05 -7.12 12.49
N GLY A 224 -2.56 -8.29 12.08
CA GLY A 224 -1.39 -8.38 11.21
C GLY A 224 -1.76 -8.12 9.74
N LEU A 225 -0.78 -7.72 8.92
CA LEU A 225 -0.98 -7.52 7.48
C LEU A 225 -1.56 -8.77 6.80
N GLU A 226 -1.15 -9.95 7.25
CA GLU A 226 -1.59 -11.25 6.76
C GLU A 226 -3.12 -11.40 6.79
N ARG A 227 -3.80 -10.82 7.78
CA ARG A 227 -5.27 -10.91 7.89
C ARG A 227 -6.00 -10.05 6.86
N LEU A 228 -5.34 -9.04 6.30
CA LEU A 228 -5.86 -8.32 5.13
C LEU A 228 -5.69 -9.15 3.87
N ILE A 229 -4.48 -9.63 3.60
CA ILE A 229 -4.15 -10.28 2.32
C ILE A 229 -4.69 -11.70 2.20
N TYR A 230 -4.91 -12.37 3.34
CA TYR A 230 -5.46 -13.71 3.40
C TYR A 230 -6.79 -13.79 4.14
N ARG A 231 -7.65 -14.67 3.66
CA ARG A 231 -8.84 -15.16 4.36
C ARG A 231 -8.46 -16.46 5.08
N GLN A 232 -8.82 -16.56 6.35
CA GLN A 232 -8.77 -17.85 7.05
C GLN A 232 -10.07 -18.62 6.82
N ASP A 233 -9.94 -19.91 6.52
CA ASP A 233 -11.05 -20.86 6.43
C ASP A 233 -10.71 -22.19 7.14
N ALA A 234 -11.60 -23.18 7.03
CA ALA A 234 -11.42 -24.49 7.67
C ALA A 234 -10.23 -25.30 7.10
N HIS A 235 -9.71 -24.92 5.93
CA HIS A 235 -8.65 -25.63 5.21
C HIS A 235 -7.31 -24.87 5.20
N GLY A 236 -7.28 -23.64 5.72
CA GLY A 236 -6.07 -22.87 5.94
C GLY A 236 -6.23 -21.39 5.62
N SER A 237 -5.18 -20.82 5.02
CA SER A 237 -5.11 -19.41 4.65
C SER A 237 -5.19 -19.31 3.13
N LEU A 238 -6.26 -18.71 2.61
CA LEU A 238 -6.46 -18.49 1.18
C LEU A 238 -6.21 -17.02 0.82
N PRO A 239 -5.51 -16.71 -0.29
CA PRO A 239 -5.39 -15.34 -0.74
C PRO A 239 -6.73 -14.74 -1.11
N ARG A 240 -6.83 -13.43 -0.91
CA ARG A 240 -7.91 -12.64 -1.47
C ARG A 240 -7.62 -12.22 -2.92
N GLY A 241 -7.36 -13.22 -3.78
CA GLY A 241 -6.95 -13.02 -5.17
C GLY A 241 -7.96 -12.24 -6.02
N VAL A 242 -9.24 -12.24 -5.63
CA VAL A 242 -10.29 -11.52 -6.34
C VAL A 242 -10.04 -10.02 -6.44
N TRP A 243 -9.44 -9.40 -5.41
CA TRP A 243 -9.23 -7.95 -5.40
C TRP A 243 -8.05 -7.54 -6.26
N GLU A 244 -7.09 -8.45 -6.45
CA GLU A 244 -6.01 -8.25 -7.41
C GLU A 244 -6.49 -8.44 -8.86
N ILE A 245 -7.41 -9.39 -9.09
CA ILE A 245 -8.12 -9.53 -10.37
C ILE A 245 -8.89 -8.26 -10.68
N ALA A 246 -9.67 -7.76 -9.71
CA ALA A 246 -10.42 -6.52 -9.84
C ALA A 246 -9.52 -5.34 -10.23
N ARG A 247 -8.37 -5.17 -9.56
CA ARG A 247 -7.39 -4.12 -9.87
C ARG A 247 -6.93 -4.24 -11.33
N ARG A 248 -6.44 -5.41 -11.72
CA ARG A 248 -5.84 -5.65 -13.05
C ARG A 248 -6.85 -5.52 -14.17
N CYS A 249 -8.11 -5.83 -13.91
CA CYS A 249 -9.19 -5.77 -14.87
C CYS A 249 -9.97 -4.43 -14.81
N GLY A 250 -9.36 -3.36 -14.29
CA GLY A 250 -9.94 -2.00 -14.31
C GLY A 250 -11.19 -1.83 -13.45
N GLY A 251 -11.25 -2.49 -12.29
CA GLY A 251 -12.41 -2.49 -11.40
C GLY A 251 -13.51 -3.47 -11.81
N ILE A 252 -13.22 -4.43 -12.68
CA ILE A 252 -14.15 -5.48 -13.09
C ILE A 252 -13.70 -6.85 -12.55
N VAL A 253 -14.63 -7.64 -12.03
CA VAL A 253 -14.44 -9.04 -11.69
C VAL A 253 -15.26 -9.88 -12.66
N SER A 254 -14.59 -10.57 -13.58
CA SER A 254 -15.18 -11.49 -14.56
C SER A 254 -14.24 -12.68 -14.74
N ALA A 255 -14.80 -13.88 -14.91
CA ALA A 255 -13.99 -15.08 -15.10
C ALA A 255 -13.19 -14.98 -16.41
N GLU A 256 -13.80 -14.46 -17.47
CA GLU A 256 -13.19 -14.25 -18.78
C GLU A 256 -12.01 -13.28 -18.72
N LEU A 257 -12.18 -12.13 -18.06
CA LEU A 257 -11.10 -11.17 -17.87
C LEU A 257 -9.99 -11.72 -16.97
N ALA A 258 -10.34 -12.45 -15.90
CA ALA A 258 -9.35 -13.08 -15.05
C ALA A 258 -8.50 -14.10 -15.82
N MET A 259 -9.13 -14.89 -16.70
CA MET A 259 -8.45 -15.90 -17.53
C MET A 259 -7.56 -15.29 -18.63
N SER A 260 -7.90 -14.10 -19.13
CA SER A 260 -7.10 -13.41 -20.15
C SER A 260 -5.96 -12.59 -19.52
N GLN A 261 -6.24 -11.88 -18.44
CA GLN A 261 -5.32 -10.88 -17.88
C GLN A 261 -4.60 -11.35 -16.61
N CYS A 262 -5.12 -12.35 -15.89
CA CYS A 262 -4.66 -12.74 -14.55
C CYS A 262 -4.34 -14.25 -14.42
N ARG A 263 -3.78 -14.87 -15.46
CA ARG A 263 -3.44 -16.31 -15.47
C ARG A 263 -2.51 -16.72 -14.34
N ASP A 264 -1.63 -15.83 -13.91
CA ASP A 264 -0.77 -16.02 -12.75
C ASP A 264 -1.53 -16.11 -11.41
N ILE A 265 -2.82 -15.78 -11.39
CA ILE A 265 -3.68 -15.89 -10.20
C ILE A 265 -4.67 -17.05 -10.34
N VAL A 266 -5.34 -17.17 -11.49
CA VAL A 266 -6.44 -18.15 -11.68
C VAL A 266 -6.03 -19.42 -12.40
N GLY A 267 -4.88 -19.42 -13.05
CA GLY A 267 -4.38 -20.51 -13.89
C GLY A 267 -5.04 -20.62 -15.26
N ASP A 268 -4.85 -21.78 -15.88
CA ASP A 268 -5.34 -22.06 -17.23
C ASP A 268 -6.74 -22.68 -17.26
N SER A 269 -7.41 -22.77 -16.11
CA SER A 269 -8.77 -23.31 -16.02
C SER A 269 -9.78 -22.30 -15.46
N PRO A 270 -11.00 -22.23 -16.02
CA PRO A 270 -12.09 -21.43 -15.45
C PRO A 270 -12.48 -21.84 -14.02
N ALA A 271 -12.11 -23.06 -13.60
CA ALA A 271 -12.37 -23.54 -12.25
C ALA A 271 -11.62 -22.75 -11.19
N GLY A 272 -10.36 -22.36 -11.47
CA GLY A 272 -9.56 -21.56 -10.53
C GLY A 272 -10.12 -20.16 -10.31
N ALA A 273 -10.55 -19.48 -11.38
CA ALA A 273 -11.24 -18.20 -11.29
C ALA A 273 -12.51 -18.32 -10.44
N ARG A 274 -13.30 -19.37 -10.67
CA ARG A 274 -14.53 -19.62 -9.92
C ARG A 274 -14.27 -19.90 -8.45
N GLU A 275 -13.26 -20.68 -8.12
CA GLU A 275 -12.89 -20.98 -6.72
C GLU A 275 -12.54 -19.69 -5.96
N ILE A 276 -11.70 -18.83 -6.56
CA ILE A 276 -11.31 -17.54 -5.98
C ILE A 276 -12.52 -16.62 -5.79
N PHE A 277 -13.44 -16.60 -6.75
CA PHE A 277 -14.64 -15.77 -6.68
C PHE A 277 -15.59 -16.26 -5.57
N LEU A 278 -15.84 -17.57 -5.52
CA LEU A 278 -16.69 -18.19 -4.49
C LEU A 278 -16.10 -18.01 -3.08
N ALA A 279 -14.77 -18.02 -2.96
CA ALA A 279 -14.07 -17.71 -1.72
C ALA A 279 -14.28 -16.26 -1.24
N GLU A 280 -14.90 -15.39 -2.03
CA GLU A 280 -15.28 -14.03 -1.62
C GLU A 280 -16.80 -13.82 -1.70
N GLY A 281 -17.55 -14.90 -1.94
CA GLY A 281 -19.00 -14.90 -2.04
C GLY A 281 -19.55 -14.48 -3.41
N LEU A 282 -18.70 -14.45 -4.45
CA LEU A 282 -19.09 -14.17 -5.83
C LEU A 282 -19.31 -15.49 -6.58
N ASP A 283 -20.55 -15.77 -7.01
CA ASP A 283 -20.82 -16.94 -7.86
C ASP A 283 -20.89 -16.54 -9.34
N PRO A 284 -19.89 -16.89 -10.18
CA PRO A 284 -19.91 -16.53 -11.61
C PRO A 284 -21.05 -17.19 -12.39
N ARG A 285 -21.85 -18.07 -11.77
CA ARG A 285 -23.03 -18.70 -12.38
C ARG A 285 -24.34 -18.02 -12.03
N GLN A 286 -24.37 -17.15 -11.04
CA GLN A 286 -25.60 -16.53 -10.55
C GLN A 286 -25.33 -15.07 -10.20
N SER A 287 -26.25 -14.17 -10.56
CA SER A 287 -26.16 -12.76 -10.19
C SER A 287 -26.49 -12.48 -8.72
N ALA A 288 -26.16 -13.39 -7.82
CA ALA A 288 -26.45 -13.21 -6.41
C ALA A 288 -25.72 -11.96 -5.90
N PRO A 289 -26.41 -11.05 -5.20
CA PRO A 289 -25.71 -9.98 -4.50
C PRO A 289 -24.74 -10.61 -3.50
N LEU A 290 -23.54 -10.06 -3.42
CA LEU A 290 -22.54 -10.41 -2.41
C LEU A 290 -23.21 -10.40 -1.02
N ALA A 291 -22.99 -11.45 -0.23
CA ALA A 291 -23.49 -11.50 1.16
C ALA A 291 -22.56 -10.78 2.16
N SER A 292 -21.39 -10.30 1.71
CA SER A 292 -20.32 -9.77 2.54
C SER A 292 -20.32 -8.23 2.62
N PHE A 293 -19.50 -7.65 3.50
CA PHE A 293 -19.31 -6.19 3.59
C PHE A 293 -18.92 -5.56 2.23
N ALA A 294 -18.15 -6.29 1.41
CA ALA A 294 -17.76 -5.84 0.08
C ALA A 294 -18.97 -5.59 -0.83
N ALA A 295 -20.12 -6.25 -0.60
CA ALA A 295 -21.32 -6.11 -1.44
C ALA A 295 -21.77 -4.69 -1.72
N ARG A 296 -21.48 -3.77 -0.79
CA ARG A 296 -21.91 -2.38 -0.87
C ARG A 296 -21.33 -1.68 -2.10
N GLY A 297 -20.13 -2.07 -2.52
CA GLY A 297 -19.35 -1.40 -3.56
C GLY A 297 -19.32 -2.08 -4.92
N TRP A 298 -20.07 -3.17 -5.13
CA TRP A 298 -20.01 -3.96 -6.37
C TRP A 298 -21.37 -4.10 -7.05
N SER A 299 -21.50 -3.56 -8.26
CA SER A 299 -22.68 -3.74 -9.11
C SER A 299 -22.60 -5.08 -9.83
N SER A 300 -23.68 -5.87 -9.84
CA SER A 300 -23.73 -7.12 -10.59
C SER A 300 -24.21 -6.88 -12.02
N LEU A 301 -23.51 -7.46 -12.97
CA LEU A 301 -23.71 -7.33 -14.41
C LEU A 301 -23.96 -8.73 -15.01
N SER A 302 -24.73 -8.79 -16.10
CA SER A 302 -24.69 -9.94 -17.00
C SER A 302 -24.43 -9.48 -18.42
N TRP A 303 -23.77 -10.33 -19.20
CA TRP A 303 -23.51 -10.08 -20.61
C TRP A 303 -23.67 -11.38 -21.40
N VAL A 304 -23.98 -11.24 -22.68
CA VAL A 304 -24.20 -12.35 -23.61
C VAL A 304 -23.25 -12.17 -24.78
N ASP A 305 -22.54 -13.22 -25.19
CA ASP A 305 -21.73 -13.19 -26.42
C ASP A 305 -22.56 -13.45 -27.67
N HIS A 306 -21.99 -13.22 -28.86
CA HIS A 306 -22.66 -13.53 -30.13
C HIS A 306 -23.03 -15.01 -30.32
N GLY A 307 -22.44 -15.92 -29.52
CA GLY A 307 -22.79 -17.35 -29.48
C GLY A 307 -23.99 -17.65 -28.57
N GLY A 308 -24.56 -16.64 -27.90
CA GLY A 308 -25.68 -16.80 -26.97
C GLY A 308 -25.27 -17.28 -25.57
N ARG A 309 -23.98 -17.38 -25.26
CA ARG A 309 -23.52 -17.73 -23.92
C ARG A 309 -23.70 -16.53 -23.00
N ASN A 310 -24.45 -16.72 -21.93
CA ASN A 310 -24.65 -15.74 -20.87
C ASN A 310 -23.63 -15.93 -19.75
N ALA A 311 -23.04 -14.84 -19.27
CA ALA A 311 -22.06 -14.82 -18.18
C ALA A 311 -22.32 -13.63 -17.25
N PHE A 312 -21.73 -13.69 -16.04
CA PHE A 312 -21.90 -12.69 -15.00
C PHE A 312 -20.56 -12.04 -14.64
N ALA A 313 -20.62 -10.77 -14.25
CA ALA A 313 -19.49 -9.99 -13.79
C ALA A 313 -19.91 -9.05 -12.67
N TRP A 314 -18.92 -8.50 -11.97
CA TRP A 314 -19.13 -7.45 -10.98
C TRP A 314 -18.25 -6.27 -11.29
N ALA A 315 -18.77 -5.08 -11.10
CA ALA A 315 -18.06 -3.83 -11.35
C ALA A 315 -18.05 -2.95 -10.11
N ALA A 316 -16.89 -2.37 -9.81
CA ALA A 316 -16.74 -1.42 -8.73
C ALA A 316 -17.70 -0.23 -8.95
N ALA A 317 -18.34 0.23 -7.88
CA ALA A 317 -19.34 1.30 -7.94
C ALA A 317 -18.74 2.65 -8.32
N CYS A 318 -17.41 2.79 -8.21
CA CYS A 318 -16.66 3.96 -8.63
C CYS A 318 -16.54 4.14 -10.15
N LEU A 319 -16.97 3.15 -10.95
CA LEU A 319 -16.96 3.26 -12.40
C LEU A 319 -18.21 4.02 -12.88
N ASP A 320 -18.01 5.04 -13.72
CA ASP A 320 -19.10 5.88 -14.23
C ASP A 320 -20.09 5.09 -15.11
N ASP A 321 -19.56 4.29 -16.04
CA ASP A 321 -20.34 3.35 -16.88
C ASP A 321 -19.76 1.93 -16.76
N PRO A 322 -20.15 1.17 -15.73
CA PRO A 322 -19.58 -0.16 -15.47
C PRO A 322 -19.89 -1.16 -16.59
N LEU A 323 -21.01 -0.97 -17.32
CA LEU A 323 -21.38 -1.86 -18.41
C LEU A 323 -20.49 -1.61 -19.63
N ALA A 324 -20.33 -0.35 -20.05
CA ALA A 324 -19.44 -0.02 -21.15
C ALA A 324 -17.99 -0.45 -20.87
N VAL A 325 -17.50 -0.25 -19.65
CA VAL A 325 -16.16 -0.70 -19.22
C VAL A 325 -16.03 -2.22 -19.33
N LEU A 326 -17.01 -2.99 -18.83
CA LEU A 326 -17.02 -4.45 -18.96
C LEU A 326 -16.96 -4.89 -20.43
N LEU A 327 -17.85 -4.37 -21.28
CA LEU A 327 -17.94 -4.79 -22.68
C LEU A 327 -16.68 -4.40 -23.47
N GLY A 328 -16.11 -3.22 -23.21
CA GLY A 328 -14.84 -2.78 -23.80
C GLY A 328 -13.70 -3.73 -23.42
N ARG A 329 -13.51 -3.98 -22.11
CA ARG A 329 -12.43 -4.86 -21.62
C ARG A 329 -12.58 -6.30 -22.11
N LEU A 330 -13.81 -6.81 -22.24
CA LEU A 330 -14.07 -8.13 -22.84
C LEU A 330 -13.66 -8.17 -24.31
N THR A 331 -13.98 -7.12 -25.06
CA THR A 331 -13.60 -6.97 -26.47
C THR A 331 -12.08 -6.94 -26.62
N ASP A 332 -11.38 -6.16 -25.79
CA ASP A 332 -9.92 -6.08 -25.77
C ASP A 332 -9.27 -7.43 -25.42
N ALA A 333 -9.94 -8.24 -24.59
CA ALA A 333 -9.54 -9.59 -24.26
C ALA A 333 -9.88 -10.64 -25.35
N GLY A 334 -10.42 -10.22 -26.50
CA GLY A 334 -10.72 -11.08 -27.64
C GLY A 334 -12.08 -11.79 -27.56
N TYR A 335 -12.94 -11.40 -26.62
CA TYR A 335 -14.33 -11.87 -26.59
C TYR A 335 -15.20 -11.00 -27.51
N SER A 336 -16.37 -11.51 -27.90
CA SER A 336 -17.31 -10.79 -28.79
C SER A 336 -18.65 -10.61 -28.08
N PRO A 337 -18.74 -9.67 -27.11
CA PRO A 337 -19.98 -9.40 -26.41
C PRO A 337 -21.03 -8.84 -27.37
N ALA A 338 -22.24 -9.39 -27.34
CA ALA A 338 -23.37 -8.94 -28.14
C ALA A 338 -24.28 -7.97 -27.37
N ASP A 339 -24.50 -8.22 -26.08
CA ASP A 339 -25.37 -7.41 -25.23
C ASP A 339 -24.95 -7.53 -23.75
N GLY A 340 -25.40 -6.60 -22.91
CA GLY A 340 -25.26 -6.70 -21.46
C GLY A 340 -26.19 -5.79 -20.69
N ARG A 341 -26.33 -6.07 -19.40
CA ARG A 341 -27.28 -5.39 -18.52
C ARG A 341 -26.76 -5.32 -17.10
N ILE A 342 -27.11 -4.22 -16.43
CA ILE A 342 -26.91 -4.07 -14.98
C ILE A 342 -28.07 -4.75 -14.28
N LEU A 343 -27.76 -5.75 -13.46
CA LEU A 343 -28.76 -6.52 -12.70
C LEU A 343 -29.03 -5.89 -11.34
N CYS A 344 -27.98 -5.39 -10.69
CA CYS A 344 -28.06 -4.69 -9.42
C CYS A 344 -26.99 -3.60 -9.41
N LYS A 345 -27.39 -2.38 -9.02
CA LYS A 345 -26.47 -1.25 -8.88
C LYS A 345 -26.03 -1.13 -7.43
N ALA A 346 -24.73 -1.08 -7.21
CA ALA A 346 -24.15 -0.85 -5.89
C ALA A 346 -24.36 0.59 -5.40
N ARG A 347 -24.14 0.77 -4.10
CA ARG A 347 -24.09 2.10 -3.50
C ARG A 347 -22.75 2.74 -3.88
N PHE A 348 -22.79 4.02 -4.21
CA PHE A 348 -21.59 4.80 -4.48
C PHE A 348 -21.57 6.05 -3.61
N THR A 349 -20.45 6.24 -2.94
CA THR A 349 -20.07 7.43 -2.20
C THR A 349 -19.16 8.25 -3.11
N ARG A 350 -19.70 9.35 -3.63
CA ARG A 350 -18.96 10.25 -4.50
C ARG A 350 -17.81 10.90 -3.73
N ALA A 351 -16.60 10.72 -4.23
CA ALA A 351 -15.38 11.37 -3.77
C ALA A 351 -14.59 11.86 -4.97
N ASP A 352 -13.97 13.04 -4.84
CA ASP A 352 -13.17 13.63 -5.90
C ASP A 352 -11.82 12.89 -6.01
N ALA A 353 -11.35 12.68 -7.24
CA ALA A 353 -10.00 12.18 -7.46
C ALA A 353 -8.97 13.26 -7.10
N GLY A 354 -7.79 12.84 -6.65
CA GLY A 354 -6.67 13.76 -6.46
C GLY A 354 -6.17 14.27 -7.82
N GLU A 355 -5.74 15.53 -7.87
CA GLU A 355 -4.99 16.01 -9.03
C GLU A 355 -3.62 15.32 -9.09
N PRO A 356 -3.14 14.91 -10.28
CA PRO A 356 -1.81 14.33 -10.43
C PRO A 356 -0.73 15.29 -9.94
N ASP A 357 0.19 14.80 -9.10
CA ASP A 357 1.33 15.58 -8.63
C ASP A 357 2.62 15.34 -9.44
N LEU A 358 3.71 16.01 -9.04
CA LEU A 358 5.01 15.86 -9.69
C LEU A 358 5.55 14.43 -9.65
N LEU A 359 5.19 13.64 -8.63
CA LEU A 359 5.59 12.25 -8.53
C LEU A 359 4.81 11.40 -9.53
N ASP A 360 3.50 11.64 -9.67
CA ASP A 360 2.67 10.96 -10.67
C ASP A 360 3.18 11.23 -12.09
N ALA A 361 3.52 12.49 -12.40
CA ALA A 361 4.13 12.86 -13.68
C ALA A 361 5.44 12.09 -13.95
N SER A 362 6.26 11.87 -12.91
CA SER A 362 7.53 11.12 -13.04
C SER A 362 7.34 9.61 -13.21
N LEU A 363 6.20 9.08 -12.79
CA LEU A 363 5.89 7.64 -12.87
C LEU A 363 5.29 7.24 -14.22
N GLY A 364 4.91 8.20 -15.06
CA GLY A 364 4.22 7.98 -16.32
C GLY A 364 2.71 7.86 -16.16
N ALA A 365 2.01 7.88 -17.29
CA ALA A 365 0.56 7.76 -17.33
C ALA A 365 0.10 6.37 -16.85
N GLU A 366 -1.13 6.26 -16.37
CA GLU A 366 -1.67 5.01 -15.83
C GLU A 366 -1.64 3.86 -16.85
N ASP A 367 -2.08 4.10 -18.09
CA ASP A 367 -2.03 3.12 -19.19
C ASP A 367 -0.61 2.65 -19.51
N GLU A 368 0.39 3.53 -19.35
CA GLU A 368 1.79 3.17 -19.54
C GLU A 368 2.26 2.23 -18.43
N ARG A 369 1.84 2.49 -17.18
CA ARG A 369 2.13 1.62 -16.04
C ARG A 369 1.44 0.27 -16.17
N GLU A 370 0.19 0.22 -16.65
CA GLU A 370 -0.54 -1.02 -16.93
C GLU A 370 0.17 -1.87 -18.00
N ARG A 371 0.60 -1.24 -19.11
CA ARG A 371 1.38 -1.92 -20.15
C ARG A 371 2.74 -2.39 -19.64
N GLN A 372 3.42 -1.57 -18.84
CA GLN A 372 4.71 -1.94 -18.25
C GLN A 372 4.57 -3.12 -17.30
N GLU A 373 3.58 -3.09 -16.41
CA GLU A 373 3.29 -4.20 -15.49
C GLU A 373 3.01 -5.49 -16.27
N THR A 374 2.15 -5.42 -17.29
CA THR A 374 1.82 -6.56 -18.14
C THR A 374 3.06 -7.15 -18.83
N SER A 375 3.89 -6.29 -19.41
CA SER A 375 5.14 -6.69 -20.06
C SER A 375 6.11 -7.38 -19.09
N LEU A 376 6.26 -6.82 -17.89
CA LEU A 376 7.13 -7.40 -16.86
C LEU A 376 6.62 -8.74 -16.34
N ARG A 377 5.29 -8.89 -16.16
CA ARG A 377 4.69 -10.18 -15.80
C ARG A 377 4.94 -11.24 -16.88
N GLN A 378 4.78 -10.88 -18.15
CA GLN A 378 5.07 -11.80 -19.26
C GLN A 378 6.56 -12.16 -19.33
N ALA A 379 7.46 -11.22 -19.07
CA ALA A 379 8.90 -11.48 -19.03
C ALA A 379 9.27 -12.42 -17.88
N ALA A 380 8.75 -12.16 -16.68
CA ALA A 380 8.96 -13.01 -15.51
C ALA A 380 8.33 -14.41 -15.69
N TRP A 381 7.19 -14.51 -16.37
CA TRP A 381 6.59 -15.79 -16.74
C TRP A 381 7.53 -16.61 -17.62
N ARG A 382 8.05 -16.01 -18.71
CA ARG A 382 9.00 -16.68 -19.62
C ARG A 382 10.28 -17.08 -18.88
N GLN A 383 10.74 -16.26 -17.94
CA GLN A 383 11.89 -16.58 -17.10
C GLN A 383 11.60 -17.85 -16.28
N PHE A 384 10.48 -17.90 -15.55
CA PHE A 384 10.11 -19.07 -14.77
C PHE A 384 9.95 -20.34 -15.61
N ASP A 385 9.36 -20.22 -16.80
CA ASP A 385 9.25 -21.34 -17.75
C ASP A 385 10.63 -21.83 -18.22
N SER A 386 11.58 -20.93 -18.46
CA SER A 386 12.94 -21.30 -18.84
C SER A 386 13.74 -21.96 -17.71
N GLU A 387 13.41 -21.65 -16.46
CA GLU A 387 14.04 -22.18 -15.25
C GLU A 387 13.48 -23.57 -14.83
N GLN A 388 12.47 -24.11 -15.54
CA GLN A 388 11.86 -25.42 -15.23
C GLN A 388 12.84 -26.61 -15.30
N GLY A 389 14.03 -26.44 -15.90
CA GLY A 389 15.11 -27.43 -15.82
C GLY A 389 15.66 -27.69 -14.40
N GLY A 390 15.27 -26.89 -13.40
CA GLY A 390 15.68 -27.04 -12.00
C GLY A 390 14.65 -26.61 -10.93
N GLY A 391 13.37 -26.43 -11.30
CA GLY A 391 12.31 -26.00 -10.39
C GLY A 391 10.89 -26.34 -10.86
N GLU A 392 9.91 -26.16 -9.97
CA GLU A 392 8.47 -26.39 -10.16
C GLU A 392 7.73 -25.05 -10.17
N LEU A 393 6.89 -24.85 -11.19
CA LEU A 393 5.97 -23.71 -11.29
C LEU A 393 4.60 -24.14 -10.80
N ARG A 394 4.04 -23.41 -9.82
CA ARG A 394 2.70 -23.68 -9.27
C ARG A 394 1.96 -22.39 -9.01
N ILE A 395 0.64 -22.44 -9.08
CA ILE A 395 -0.19 -21.34 -8.61
C ILE A 395 -0.41 -21.57 -7.12
N GLY A 396 0.33 -20.82 -6.31
CA GLY A 396 0.25 -20.89 -4.86
C GLY A 396 -0.74 -19.90 -4.29
N ILE A 397 -0.75 -19.81 -2.95
CA ILE A 397 -1.54 -18.85 -2.18
C ILE A 397 -1.17 -17.39 -2.48
N ASP A 398 -0.17 -17.13 -3.29
CA ASP A 398 0.30 -15.80 -3.64
C ASP A 398 0.34 -15.60 -5.15
N GLY A 399 -0.50 -16.32 -5.89
CA GLY A 399 -0.40 -16.41 -7.34
C GLY A 399 0.77 -17.30 -7.78
N LEU A 400 1.30 -17.03 -8.96
CA LEU A 400 2.32 -17.86 -9.59
C LEU A 400 3.60 -17.85 -8.77
N GLN A 401 3.95 -19.02 -8.26
CA GLN A 401 5.11 -19.33 -7.45
C GLN A 401 6.05 -20.24 -8.26
N TRP A 402 7.30 -19.81 -8.41
CA TRP A 402 8.37 -20.69 -8.84
C TRP A 402 9.12 -21.19 -7.61
N THR A 403 9.26 -22.51 -7.48
CA THR A 403 10.03 -23.16 -6.42
C THR A 403 11.16 -23.97 -7.05
N GLY A 404 12.42 -23.59 -6.84
CA GLY A 404 13.56 -24.32 -7.41
C GLY A 404 14.73 -24.42 -6.46
N ILE A 405 15.71 -25.25 -6.83
CA ILE A 405 16.96 -25.40 -6.06
C ILE A 405 18.06 -24.61 -6.74
N VAL A 406 18.59 -23.59 -6.07
CA VAL A 406 19.74 -22.81 -6.55
C VAL A 406 20.84 -22.93 -5.50
N GLY A 407 21.99 -23.48 -5.90
CA GLY A 407 23.14 -23.65 -5.00
C GLY A 407 22.84 -24.52 -3.76
N GLY A 408 21.92 -25.49 -3.87
CA GLY A 408 21.52 -26.37 -2.77
C GLY A 408 20.47 -25.77 -1.81
N MET A 409 20.00 -24.54 -2.05
CA MET A 409 18.92 -23.92 -1.29
C MET A 409 17.61 -23.93 -2.09
N THR A 410 16.50 -24.26 -1.42
CA THR A 410 15.16 -24.11 -2.00
C THR A 410 14.78 -22.63 -1.99
N ILE A 411 14.53 -22.08 -3.17
CA ILE A 411 14.10 -20.70 -3.38
C ILE A 411 12.64 -20.74 -3.83
N ASN A 412 11.78 -19.95 -3.17
CA ASN A 412 10.41 -19.70 -3.59
C ASN A 412 10.27 -18.22 -3.97
N ARG A 413 9.83 -17.94 -5.20
CA ARG A 413 9.58 -16.58 -5.69
C ARG A 413 8.18 -16.48 -6.26
N THR A 414 7.47 -15.42 -5.90
CA THR A 414 6.19 -15.09 -6.54
C THR A 414 6.38 -14.07 -7.66
N MET A 415 5.47 -14.06 -8.64
CA MET A 415 5.42 -13.04 -9.69
C MET A 415 5.45 -11.61 -9.12
N ASP A 416 4.66 -11.35 -8.07
CA ASP A 416 4.58 -10.04 -7.45
C ASP A 416 5.87 -9.63 -6.73
N GLN A 417 6.62 -10.59 -6.17
CA GLN A 417 7.94 -10.33 -5.60
C GLN A 417 8.95 -9.93 -6.67
N VAL A 418 8.91 -10.53 -7.86
CA VAL A 418 9.80 -10.14 -8.98
C VAL A 418 9.52 -8.70 -9.42
N LEU A 419 8.24 -8.33 -9.57
CA LEU A 419 7.83 -6.96 -9.87
C LEU A 419 8.23 -5.97 -8.77
N ALA A 420 8.06 -6.35 -7.50
CA ALA A 420 8.46 -5.54 -6.36
C ALA A 420 9.97 -5.35 -6.28
N GLN A 421 10.75 -6.40 -6.55
CA GLN A 421 12.21 -6.34 -6.63
C GLN A 421 12.67 -5.37 -7.73
N GLY A 422 12.10 -5.47 -8.93
CA GLY A 422 12.40 -4.53 -10.03
C GLY A 422 12.05 -3.07 -9.69
N ALA A 423 10.95 -2.85 -8.97
CA ALA A 423 10.59 -1.52 -8.47
C ALA A 423 11.61 -0.98 -7.45
N ILE A 424 12.11 -1.82 -6.56
CA ILE A 424 13.15 -1.48 -5.57
C ILE A 424 14.48 -1.15 -6.27
N GLU A 425 14.90 -1.95 -7.23
CA GLU A 425 16.13 -1.71 -8.01
C GLU A 425 16.06 -0.38 -8.77
N ARG A 426 14.91 -0.09 -9.41
CA ARG A 426 14.67 1.18 -10.09
C ARG A 426 14.66 2.36 -9.12
N PHE A 427 14.09 2.19 -7.94
CA PHE A 427 14.16 3.17 -6.87
C PHE A 427 15.61 3.50 -6.50
N HIS A 428 16.46 2.50 -6.26
CA HIS A 428 17.87 2.72 -5.92
C HIS A 428 18.66 3.36 -7.07
N ALA A 429 18.31 3.07 -8.32
CA ALA A 429 18.90 3.75 -9.48
C ALA A 429 18.58 5.25 -9.47
N TRP A 430 17.31 5.61 -9.30
CA TRP A 430 16.91 7.02 -9.20
C TRP A 430 17.51 7.73 -8.00
N ASP A 431 17.58 7.09 -6.83
CA ASP A 431 18.18 7.70 -5.64
C ASP A 431 19.67 8.02 -5.86
N ARG A 432 20.40 7.19 -6.63
CA ARG A 432 21.78 7.49 -7.05
C ARG A 432 21.85 8.66 -8.02
N GLU A 433 20.96 8.72 -9.01
CA GLU A 433 20.89 9.81 -9.98
C GLU A 433 20.54 11.15 -9.33
N ASP A 434 19.54 11.16 -8.44
CA ASP A 434 19.11 12.35 -7.70
C ASP A 434 20.27 12.86 -6.81
N ARG A 435 20.95 11.98 -6.07
CA ARG A 435 22.14 12.36 -5.27
C ARG A 435 23.29 12.88 -6.13
N ALA A 436 23.53 12.28 -7.29
CA ALA A 436 24.57 12.74 -8.21
C ALA A 436 24.25 14.15 -8.76
N ARG A 437 22.99 14.41 -9.10
CA ARG A 437 22.52 15.74 -9.53
C ARG A 437 22.67 16.77 -8.40
N GLU A 438 22.23 16.46 -7.19
CA GLU A 438 22.37 17.34 -6.03
C GLU A 438 23.84 17.64 -5.71
N ALA A 439 24.72 16.64 -5.80
CA ALA A 439 26.16 16.82 -5.61
C ALA A 439 26.77 17.73 -6.68
N ALA A 440 26.38 17.57 -7.95
CA ALA A 440 26.81 18.42 -9.06
C ALA A 440 26.34 19.88 -8.89
N GLU A 441 25.07 20.08 -8.51
CA GLU A 441 24.53 21.42 -8.22
C GLU A 441 25.24 22.08 -7.04
N LYS A 442 25.53 21.31 -5.98
CA LYS A 442 26.27 21.82 -4.82
C LYS A 442 27.72 22.19 -5.17
N ALA A 443 28.38 21.40 -6.02
CA ALA A 443 29.72 21.72 -6.51
C ALA A 443 29.74 23.03 -7.31
N LEU A 444 28.76 23.24 -8.19
CA LEU A 444 28.60 24.49 -8.96
C LEU A 444 28.33 25.70 -8.06
N ARG A 445 27.54 25.55 -7.00
CA ARG A 445 27.29 26.63 -6.02
C ARG A 445 28.50 26.89 -5.12
N GLY A 446 29.26 25.85 -4.77
CA GLY A 446 30.45 25.91 -3.91
C GLY A 446 31.63 26.62 -4.58
N SER A 447 31.80 26.48 -5.90
CA SER A 447 32.84 27.18 -6.66
C SER A 447 32.60 28.68 -6.86
N GLY A 448 31.44 29.19 -6.41
CA GLY A 448 31.01 30.58 -6.63
C GLY A 448 31.01 31.47 -5.39
N ARG A 449 31.53 31.05 -4.23
CA ARG A 449 31.81 32.00 -3.14
C ARG A 449 33.14 32.68 -3.46
N PRO A 450 33.16 33.96 -3.90
CA PRO A 450 34.41 34.71 -3.92
C PRO A 450 34.97 34.68 -2.50
N ASP A 451 36.24 34.29 -2.37
CA ASP A 451 36.98 34.51 -1.13
C ASP A 451 36.75 35.98 -0.76
N ARG A 452 35.98 36.21 0.32
CA ARG A 452 35.99 37.51 0.96
C ARG A 452 37.43 37.69 1.40
N GLN A 453 38.20 38.45 0.63
CA GLN A 453 39.49 38.93 1.08
C GLN A 453 39.29 39.50 2.49
N PRO A 454 40.09 39.08 3.47
CA PRO A 454 40.03 39.69 4.78
C PRO A 454 40.23 41.19 4.55
N SER A 455 39.23 41.98 4.91
CA SER A 455 39.38 43.42 4.99
C SER A 455 40.41 43.66 6.08
N ASP A 456 41.58 44.17 5.69
CA ASP A 456 42.59 44.68 6.62
C ASP A 456 41.95 45.81 7.45
N GLU A 457 41.66 45.52 8.72
CA GLU A 457 41.43 46.51 9.79
C GLU A 457 42.50 46.34 10.88
#